data_AF-M3G5T7-F1
#
_entry.id   AF-M3G5T7-F1
#
_cell.length_a   1.000
_cell.length_b   1.000
_cell.length_c   1.000
_cell.angle_alpha   90.00
_cell.angle_beta   90.00
_cell.angle_gamma   90.00
#
_symmetry.space_group_name_H-M   'P 1'
#
loop_
_entity.id
_entity.type
_entity.pdbx_description
1 polymer ?
#
loop_
_entity_poly.entity_id
_entity_poly.type
_entity_poly.pdbx_seq_one_letter_code
_entity_poly.pdbx_strand_id
1 'polypeptide(L)'
;MLSKLLLKSPKLRVLVTPSAPNLKFFKNQHNTLEFLNVSAGYNHENFIENLSKYNCFPTLSYLQFGEYNETYIDDFLEHTTPFEHYKILFSSGILNNLQMFTLENPVCSKEELSEMKTYLKDIHFQVVRWSSELIRK
;
A
#
# COMPACT_ATOMS: atom_id res chain seq x y z
N MET A 1 0.53 -7.05 -16.33
CA MET A 1 1.92 -7.22 -16.82
C MET A 1 2.85 -7.61 -15.68
N LEU A 2 2.80 -6.90 -14.54
CA LEU A 2 3.60 -7.17 -13.33
C LEU A 2 3.54 -8.63 -12.83
N SER A 3 2.36 -9.26 -12.84
CA SER A 3 2.23 -10.68 -12.46
C SER A 3 3.10 -11.63 -13.30
N LYS A 4 3.24 -11.37 -14.60
CA LYS A 4 4.11 -12.16 -15.49
C LYS A 4 5.59 -11.90 -15.20
N LEU A 5 5.95 -10.66 -14.81
CA LEU A 5 7.32 -10.30 -14.46
C LEU A 5 7.77 -11.05 -13.20
N LEU A 6 6.92 -11.08 -12.17
CA LEU A 6 7.20 -11.80 -10.92
C LEU A 6 7.40 -13.31 -11.16
N LEU A 7 6.55 -13.93 -11.98
CA LEU A 7 6.70 -15.34 -12.35
C LEU A 7 8.01 -15.65 -13.08
N LYS A 8 8.51 -14.71 -13.88
CA LYS A 8 9.80 -14.85 -14.59
C LYS A 8 11.00 -14.48 -13.72
N SER A 9 10.77 -13.95 -12.52
CA SER A 9 11.80 -13.42 -11.63
C SER A 9 11.69 -14.03 -10.24
N PRO A 10 11.88 -15.36 -10.09
CA PRO A 10 11.64 -16.09 -8.83
C PRO A 10 12.58 -15.72 -7.68
N LYS A 11 13.60 -14.89 -7.94
CA LYS A 11 14.55 -14.35 -6.96
C LYS A 11 14.39 -12.84 -6.75
N LEU A 12 13.31 -12.23 -7.25
CA LEU A 12 13.09 -10.80 -7.10
C LEU A 12 12.86 -10.47 -5.62
N ARG A 13 13.67 -9.55 -5.09
CA ARG A 13 13.60 -9.09 -3.70
C ARG A 13 12.99 -7.71 -3.53
N VAL A 14 13.08 -6.90 -4.58
CA VAL A 14 12.62 -5.50 -4.58
C VAL A 14 11.75 -5.28 -5.81
N LEU A 15 10.55 -4.75 -5.61
CA LEU A 15 9.69 -4.28 -6.68
C LEU A 15 9.25 -2.85 -6.39
N VAL A 16 9.46 -1.97 -7.36
CA VAL A 16 8.94 -0.60 -7.38
C VAL A 16 8.07 -0.47 -8.61
N THR A 17 6.82 -0.03 -8.45
CA THR A 17 5.88 0.17 -9.55
C THR A 17 5.13 1.50 -9.41
N PRO A 18 5.06 2.32 -10.48
CA PRO A 18 4.37 3.60 -10.46
C PRO A 18 2.84 3.46 -10.62
N SER A 19 2.30 2.25 -10.57
CA SER A 19 0.86 2.00 -10.70
C SER A 19 0.46 0.76 -9.92
N ALA A 20 -0.74 0.81 -9.35
CA ALA A 20 -1.27 -0.30 -8.59
C ALA A 20 -1.48 -1.53 -9.48
N PRO A 21 -1.03 -2.72 -9.07
CA PRO A 21 -1.30 -3.93 -9.79
C PRO A 21 -2.73 -4.42 -9.57
N ASN A 22 -3.36 -4.92 -10.64
CA ASN A 22 -4.66 -5.57 -10.54
C ASN A 22 -4.61 -6.93 -9.79
N LEU A 23 -5.80 -7.50 -9.55
CA LEU A 23 -6.02 -8.76 -8.82
C LEU A 23 -5.13 -9.94 -9.27
N LYS A 24 -4.70 -10.01 -10.54
CA LYS A 24 -3.86 -11.12 -11.03
C LYS A 24 -2.47 -11.15 -10.37
N PHE A 25 -2.03 -10.04 -9.78
CA PHE A 25 -0.75 -9.92 -9.08
C PHE A 25 -0.70 -10.74 -7.78
N PHE A 26 -1.83 -10.83 -7.09
CA PHE A 26 -1.97 -11.51 -5.80
C PHE A 26 -2.21 -13.02 -5.91
N LYS A 27 -2.38 -13.55 -7.12
CA LYS A 27 -2.74 -14.96 -7.36
C LYS A 27 -1.61 -15.97 -7.12
N ASN A 28 -0.37 -15.52 -7.02
CA ASN A 28 0.80 -16.39 -6.85
C ASN A 28 1.57 -15.99 -5.59
N GLN A 29 2.23 -16.96 -4.97
CA GLN A 29 3.16 -16.72 -3.86
C GLN A 29 4.47 -16.11 -4.39
N HIS A 30 4.96 -15.09 -3.69
CA HIS A 30 6.20 -14.38 -3.99
C HIS A 30 7.12 -14.47 -2.77
N ASN A 31 7.76 -15.63 -2.62
CA ASN A 31 8.49 -16.03 -1.41
C ASN A 31 9.83 -15.33 -1.18
N THR A 32 10.24 -14.42 -2.08
CA THR A 32 11.52 -13.70 -1.98
C THR A 32 11.35 -12.19 -1.94
N LEU A 33 10.13 -11.67 -2.13
CA LEU A 33 9.91 -10.23 -2.18
C LEU A 33 9.96 -9.67 -0.75
N GLU A 34 10.90 -8.76 -0.51
CA GLU A 34 11.15 -8.16 0.80
C GLU A 34 10.74 -6.69 0.83
N PHE A 35 10.89 -6.00 -0.31
CA PHE A 35 10.53 -4.60 -0.47
C PHE A 35 9.54 -4.43 -1.62
N LEU A 36 8.41 -3.79 -1.32
CA LEU A 36 7.37 -3.46 -2.28
C LEU A 36 7.01 -1.98 -2.17
N ASN A 37 7.27 -1.22 -3.23
CA ASN A 37 6.81 0.15 -3.39
C ASN A 37 5.81 0.23 -4.54
N VAL A 38 4.61 0.70 -4.24
CA VAL A 38 3.50 0.84 -5.19
C VAL A 38 2.91 2.23 -5.07
N SER A 39 2.82 2.95 -6.17
CA SER A 39 1.95 4.11 -6.28
C SER A 39 0.59 3.69 -6.85
N ALA A 40 -0.50 4.29 -6.39
CA ALA A 40 -1.84 4.08 -6.95
C ALA A 40 -1.85 4.37 -8.46
N GLY A 41 -1.17 5.43 -8.91
CA GLY A 41 -1.34 5.93 -10.27
C GLY A 41 -2.77 6.46 -10.44
N TYR A 42 -3.36 6.35 -11.63
CA TYR A 42 -4.74 6.82 -11.88
C TYR A 42 -5.84 5.91 -11.31
N ASN A 43 -5.52 4.70 -10.86
CA ASN A 43 -6.48 3.78 -10.26
C ASN A 43 -5.75 2.95 -9.20
N HIS A 44 -6.18 3.04 -7.94
CA HIS A 44 -5.60 2.27 -6.84
C HIS A 44 -5.87 0.76 -6.94
N GLU A 45 -6.73 0.29 -7.85
CA GLU A 45 -7.00 -1.13 -8.15
C GLU A 45 -7.34 -1.97 -6.90
N ASN A 46 -7.91 -1.32 -5.87
CA ASN A 46 -8.13 -1.90 -4.54
C ASN A 46 -6.86 -2.54 -3.95
N PHE A 47 -5.67 -2.00 -4.20
CA PHE A 47 -4.40 -2.63 -3.84
C PHE A 47 -4.30 -3.00 -2.36
N ILE A 48 -4.59 -2.05 -1.45
CA ILE A 48 -4.53 -2.27 0.00
C ILE A 48 -5.55 -3.33 0.46
N GLU A 49 -6.77 -3.30 -0.08
CA GLU A 49 -7.81 -4.30 0.20
C GLU A 49 -7.42 -5.69 -0.32
N ASN A 50 -6.84 -5.77 -1.52
CA ASN A 50 -6.36 -7.03 -2.06
C ASN A 50 -5.20 -7.58 -1.23
N LEU A 51 -4.28 -6.72 -0.81
CA LEU A 51 -3.18 -7.10 0.07
C LEU A 51 -3.68 -7.64 1.42
N SER A 52 -4.80 -7.14 1.93
CA SER A 52 -5.41 -7.62 3.18
C SER A 52 -6.13 -8.96 3.06
N LYS A 53 -6.34 -9.48 1.84
CA LYS A 53 -7.02 -10.74 1.57
C LYS A 53 -6.07 -11.85 1.14
N TYR A 54 -5.01 -11.49 0.42
CA TYR A 54 -4.10 -12.45 -0.19
C TYR A 54 -2.74 -12.44 0.50
N ASN A 55 -2.46 -13.48 1.28
CA ASN A 55 -1.15 -13.70 1.86
C ASN A 55 -0.17 -14.24 0.80
N CYS A 56 0.28 -13.37 -0.09
CA CYS A 56 1.16 -13.72 -1.22
C CYS A 56 2.60 -13.23 -1.08
N PHE A 57 2.92 -12.50 0.01
CA PHE A 57 4.25 -11.95 0.28
C PHE A 57 4.75 -12.33 1.67
N PRO A 58 5.02 -13.63 1.93
CA PRO A 58 5.39 -14.08 3.27
C PRO A 58 6.69 -13.47 3.79
N THR A 59 7.57 -12.96 2.92
CA THR A 59 8.86 -12.35 3.29
C THR A 59 8.85 -10.82 3.30
N LEU A 60 7.70 -10.19 3.06
CA LEU A 60 7.62 -8.74 2.94
C LEU A 60 7.94 -8.08 4.28
N SER A 61 8.97 -7.25 4.29
CA SER A 61 9.42 -6.49 5.46
C SER A 61 9.31 -4.99 5.27
N TYR A 62 9.27 -4.51 4.02
CA TYR A 62 9.11 -3.10 3.68
C TYR A 62 7.97 -2.91 2.69
N LEU A 63 6.98 -2.12 3.09
CA LEU A 63 5.88 -1.69 2.23
C LEU A 63 5.88 -0.17 2.11
N GLN A 64 5.83 0.33 0.88
CA GLN A 64 5.59 1.73 0.59
C GLN A 64 4.39 1.83 -0.34
N PHE A 65 3.42 2.67 0.03
CA PHE A 65 2.24 2.91 -0.78
C PHE A 65 2.04 4.41 -0.97
N GLY A 66 2.00 4.85 -2.23
CA GLY A 66 1.68 6.22 -2.59
C GLY A 66 0.24 6.35 -3.06
N GLU A 67 -0.53 7.22 -2.41
CA GLU A 67 -1.93 7.46 -2.74
C GLU A 67 -2.10 8.26 -4.04
N TYR A 68 -3.30 8.22 -4.60
CA TYR A 68 -3.70 9.17 -5.63
C TYR A 68 -3.60 10.62 -5.12
N ASN A 69 -3.01 11.51 -5.90
CA ASN A 69 -2.65 12.86 -5.45
C ASN A 69 -3.00 13.98 -6.44
N GLU A 70 -3.82 13.72 -7.46
CA GLU A 70 -4.29 14.76 -8.38
C GLU A 70 -5.45 15.56 -7.73
N THR A 71 -5.13 16.30 -6.68
CA THR A 71 -6.10 17.03 -5.82
C THR A 71 -6.85 18.15 -6.52
N TYR A 72 -6.47 18.48 -7.76
CA TYR A 72 -7.15 19.46 -8.60
C TYR A 72 -8.37 18.92 -9.36
N ILE A 73 -8.65 17.61 -9.26
CA ILE A 73 -9.79 16.97 -9.92
C ILE A 73 -10.95 16.84 -8.92
N ASP A 74 -12.17 17.15 -9.35
CA ASP A 74 -13.35 17.22 -8.47
C ASP A 74 -13.65 15.91 -7.72
N ASP A 75 -13.43 14.77 -8.37
CA ASP A 75 -13.68 13.43 -7.82
C ASP A 75 -12.44 12.79 -7.18
N PHE A 76 -11.36 13.55 -6.90
CA PHE A 76 -10.09 12.95 -6.45
C PHE A 76 -10.23 12.04 -5.23
N LEU A 77 -11.16 12.37 -4.31
CA LEU A 77 -11.43 11.56 -3.12
C LEU A 77 -11.94 10.15 -3.47
N GLU A 78 -12.69 10.01 -4.56
CA GLU A 78 -13.24 8.74 -5.01
C GLU A 78 -12.15 7.79 -5.54
N HIS A 79 -10.99 8.34 -5.92
CA HIS A 79 -9.82 7.58 -6.41
C HIS A 79 -8.82 7.24 -5.30
N THR A 80 -9.10 7.65 -4.05
CA THR A 80 -8.21 7.41 -2.91
C THR A 80 -8.61 6.16 -2.16
N THR A 81 -7.64 5.50 -1.53
CA THR A 81 -7.90 4.28 -0.76
C THR A 81 -8.75 4.61 0.49
N PRO A 82 -9.92 3.96 0.66
CA PRO A 82 -10.72 4.11 1.88
C PRO A 82 -9.94 3.70 3.13
N PHE A 83 -10.10 4.46 4.22
CA PHE A 83 -9.41 4.19 5.49
C PHE A 83 -9.66 2.76 6.02
N GLU A 84 -10.89 2.25 5.84
CA GLU A 84 -11.27 0.91 6.27
C GLU A 84 -10.40 -0.20 5.66
N HIS A 85 -9.87 0.00 4.45
CA HIS A 85 -8.96 -0.98 3.83
C HIS A 85 -7.65 -1.12 4.62
N TYR A 86 -7.11 -0.03 5.16
CA TYR A 86 -5.92 -0.07 6.02
C TYR A 86 -6.22 -0.79 7.33
N LYS A 87 -7.40 -0.57 7.93
CA LYS A 87 -7.83 -1.28 9.14
C LYS A 87 -7.92 -2.78 8.93
N ILE A 88 -8.52 -3.21 7.81
CA ILE A 88 -8.59 -4.64 7.46
C ILE A 88 -7.17 -5.19 7.23
N LEU A 89 -6.30 -4.46 6.51
CA LEU A 89 -4.92 -4.90 6.27
C LEU A 89 -4.16 -5.17 7.58
N PHE A 90 -4.14 -4.21 8.50
CA PHE A 90 -3.32 -4.34 9.69
C PHE A 90 -3.96 -5.22 10.77
N SER A 91 -5.27 -5.50 10.69
CA SER A 91 -5.92 -6.51 11.54
C SER A 91 -5.87 -7.93 10.97
N SER A 92 -5.55 -8.11 9.67
CA SER A 92 -5.58 -9.42 9.00
C SER A 92 -4.52 -10.42 9.47
N GLY A 93 -3.41 -9.96 10.06
CA GLY A 93 -2.26 -10.81 10.37
C GLY A 93 -1.53 -11.34 9.13
N ILE A 94 -1.77 -10.80 7.94
CA ILE A 94 -1.06 -11.21 6.71
C ILE A 94 0.36 -10.65 6.67
N LEU A 95 0.58 -9.46 7.23
CA LEU A 95 1.85 -8.74 7.21
C LEU A 95 2.69 -8.98 8.47
N ASN A 96 2.80 -10.23 8.94
CA ASN A 96 3.49 -10.56 10.19
C ASN A 96 4.99 -10.25 10.21
N ASN A 97 5.62 -10.17 9.04
CA ASN A 97 7.05 -9.87 8.91
C ASN A 97 7.33 -8.40 8.58
N LEU A 98 6.29 -7.56 8.53
CA LEU A 98 6.44 -6.15 8.17
C LEU A 98 7.22 -5.42 9.26
N GLN A 99 8.32 -4.79 8.87
CA GLN A 99 9.18 -4.00 9.74
C GLN A 99 8.96 -2.50 9.51
N MET A 100 8.62 -2.12 8.28
CA MET A 100 8.40 -0.72 7.92
C MET A 100 7.23 -0.55 6.96
N PHE A 101 6.38 0.43 7.25
CA PHE A 101 5.35 0.92 6.36
C PHE A 101 5.53 2.41 6.11
N THR A 102 5.59 2.80 4.84
CA THR A 102 5.59 4.20 4.42
C THR A 102 4.32 4.48 3.62
N LEU A 103 3.55 5.48 4.06
CA LEU A 103 2.34 5.91 3.40
C LEU A 103 2.50 7.33 2.87
N GLU A 104 2.40 7.49 1.55
CA GLU A 104 2.61 8.78 0.87
C GLU A 104 1.28 9.42 0.48
N ASN A 105 1.14 10.70 0.82
CA ASN A 105 -0.04 11.54 0.58
C ASN A 105 -1.38 10.93 1.02
N PRO A 106 -1.49 10.28 2.20
CA PRO A 106 -2.76 9.70 2.61
C PRO A 106 -3.84 10.76 2.79
N VAL A 107 -5.02 10.47 2.28
CA VAL A 107 -6.23 11.26 2.55
C VAL A 107 -6.90 10.76 3.83
N CYS A 108 -6.12 10.75 4.91
CA CYS A 108 -6.57 10.37 6.25
C CYS A 108 -6.59 11.58 7.18
N SER A 109 -7.59 11.65 8.06
CA SER A 109 -7.67 12.59 9.18
C SER A 109 -6.57 12.30 10.21
N LYS A 110 -6.39 13.23 11.17
CA LYS A 110 -5.44 13.03 12.27
C LYS A 110 -5.84 11.86 13.17
N GLU A 111 -7.15 11.70 13.38
CA GLU A 111 -7.75 10.64 14.18
C GLU A 111 -7.52 9.29 13.50
N GLU A 112 -7.76 9.19 12.20
CA GLU A 112 -7.51 7.98 11.39
C GLU A 112 -6.03 7.60 11.40
N LEU A 113 -5.11 8.57 11.24
CA LEU A 113 -3.67 8.31 11.35
C LEU A 113 -3.25 7.89 12.76
N SER A 114 -3.88 8.45 13.79
CA SER A 114 -3.63 8.05 15.18
C SER A 114 -4.13 6.63 15.43
N GLU A 115 -5.30 6.26 14.90
CA GLU A 115 -5.83 4.90 14.96
C GLU A 115 -4.90 3.92 14.22
N MET A 116 -4.44 4.27 13.02
CA MET A 116 -3.51 3.45 12.24
C MET A 116 -2.20 3.14 12.99
N LYS A 117 -1.67 4.13 13.72
CA LYS A 117 -0.49 3.96 14.58
C LYS A 117 -0.69 2.91 15.68
N THR A 118 -1.92 2.69 16.16
CA THR A 118 -2.18 1.68 17.19
C THR A 118 -1.99 0.26 16.65
N TYR A 119 -2.38 0.00 15.41
CA TYR A 119 -2.17 -1.28 14.74
C TYR A 119 -0.70 -1.52 14.39
N LEU A 120 0.03 -0.44 14.10
CA LEU A 120 1.43 -0.46 13.66
C LEU A 120 2.42 -0.19 14.81
N LYS A 121 2.03 -0.38 16.07
CA LYS A 121 2.84 0.01 17.24
C LYS A 121 4.24 -0.62 17.29
N ASP A 122 4.39 -1.82 16.72
CA ASP A 122 5.65 -2.58 16.70
C ASP A 122 6.39 -2.46 15.34
N ILE A 123 5.88 -1.61 14.44
CA ILE A 123 6.34 -1.44 13.06
C ILE A 123 6.81 0.01 12.88
N HIS A 124 7.89 0.24 12.16
CA HIS A 124 8.29 1.59 11.80
C HIS A 124 7.28 2.19 10.80
N PHE A 125 6.42 3.08 11.26
CA PHE A 125 5.41 3.72 10.43
C PHE A 125 5.76 5.18 10.13
N GLN A 126 5.88 5.50 8.84
CA GLN A 126 6.15 6.84 8.34
C GLN A 126 5.03 7.32 7.43
N VAL A 127 4.60 8.56 7.64
CA VAL A 127 3.73 9.28 6.70
C VAL A 127 4.58 10.32 5.97
N VAL A 128 4.56 10.27 4.65
CA VAL A 128 5.22 11.24 3.79
C VAL A 128 4.14 12.07 3.09
N ARG A 129 4.26 13.39 3.12
CA ARG A 129 3.35 14.29 2.39
C ARG A 129 4.19 15.23 1.54
N TRP A 130 3.83 15.38 0.27
CA TRP A 130 4.42 16.36 -0.62
C TRP A 130 3.40 17.49 -0.85
N SER A 131 3.89 18.73 -0.87
CA SER A 131 3.08 19.96 -0.91
C SER A 131 2.12 19.99 -2.11
N SER A 132 0.85 20.40 -1.93
CA SER A 132 0.47 21.80 -2.15
C SER A 132 -0.36 22.43 -1.01
N GLU A 133 0.09 22.29 0.24
CA GLU A 133 -0.59 22.69 1.51
C GLU A 133 -1.55 21.64 2.13
N LEU A 134 -1.11 20.37 2.24
CA LEU A 134 -1.56 19.32 3.19
C LEU A 134 -3.05 18.86 3.22
N ILE A 135 -3.71 18.71 2.08
CA ILE A 135 -4.73 17.67 1.72
C ILE A 135 -5.75 17.21 2.81
N ARG A 136 -6.57 18.15 3.28
CA ARG A 136 -8.06 18.27 3.31
C ARG A 136 -8.38 19.64 3.97
N LYS A 137 -9.36 20.39 3.45
CA LYS A 137 -10.08 21.40 4.25
C LYS A 137 -11.28 20.74 4.90
#